data_AF-A0A1H5MKA0-F1
#
_entry.id   AF-A0A1H5MKA0-F1
#
_cell.length_a   1.000
_cell.length_b   1.000
_cell.length_c   1.000
_cell.angle_alpha   90.00
_cell.angle_beta   90.00
_cell.angle_gamma   90.00
#
_symmetry.space_group_name_H-M   'P 1'
#
loop_
_entity.id
_entity.type
_entity.pdbx_description
1 polymer ?
#
loop_
_entity_poly.entity_id
_entity_poly.type
_entity_poly.pdbx_seq_one_letter_code
_entity_poly.pdbx_strand_id
1 'polypeptide(L)'
;MTLVPDQPNRSEPGLFTVGSKVWFRDGTGGNHIARLPGTVVEDYCDEVAANAHLGRDWAPIRRWAVALDDGRLVFSDGHDLEGR
;
A
#
# COMPACT_ATOMS: atom_id res chain seq x y z
N MET A 1 -21.64 17.19 8.93
CA MET A 1 -21.11 15.83 9.11
C MET A 1 -20.13 15.61 7.97
N THR A 2 -18.86 15.96 8.20
CA THR A 2 -17.82 15.89 7.15
C THR A 2 -17.25 14.49 7.18
N LEU A 3 -17.59 13.66 6.19
CA LEU A 3 -16.84 12.46 5.89
C LEU A 3 -15.44 12.93 5.47
N VAL A 4 -14.46 12.77 6.34
CA VAL A 4 -13.07 12.75 5.91
C VAL A 4 -12.97 11.50 5.04
N PRO A 5 -12.77 11.59 3.72
CA PRO A 5 -12.51 10.38 2.95
C PRO A 5 -11.28 9.74 3.57
N ASP A 6 -11.36 8.45 3.85
CA ASP A 6 -10.20 7.62 4.10
C ASP A 6 -9.22 7.91 2.95
N GLN A 7 -8.16 8.67 3.22
CA GLN A 7 -7.17 9.06 2.22
C GLN A 7 -6.15 7.93 2.20
N PRO A 8 -6.30 6.91 1.32
CA PRO A 8 -5.64 5.61 1.50
C PRO A 8 -4.13 5.72 1.24
N ASN A 9 -3.73 6.72 0.45
CA ASN A 9 -2.42 6.84 -0.16
C ASN A 9 -1.41 7.71 0.61
N ARG A 10 -1.71 8.12 1.86
CA ARG A 10 -0.85 9.01 2.66
C ARG A 10 0.38 8.27 3.20
N SER A 11 1.24 7.80 2.30
CA SER A 11 2.65 7.62 2.61
C SER A 11 3.30 8.97 2.40
N GLU A 12 4.15 9.41 3.32
CA GLU A 12 5.02 10.55 3.03
C GLU A 12 5.80 10.25 1.72
N PRO A 13 5.88 11.22 0.79
CA PRO A 13 6.61 11.03 -0.46
C PRO A 13 8.05 10.56 -0.16
N GLY A 14 8.44 9.43 -0.74
CA GLY A 14 9.83 8.93 -0.70
C GLY A 14 10.16 7.93 0.41
N LEU A 15 9.21 7.49 1.23
CA LEU A 15 9.49 6.51 2.29
C LEU A 15 9.75 5.09 1.75
N PHE A 16 9.15 4.76 0.61
CA PHE A 16 9.37 3.50 -0.12
C PHE A 16 9.57 3.81 -1.60
N THR A 17 10.41 3.03 -2.27
CA THR A 17 10.69 3.10 -3.72
C THR A 17 10.80 1.69 -4.29
N VAL A 18 10.72 1.51 -5.61
CA VAL A 18 11.01 0.22 -6.24
C VAL A 18 12.39 -0.30 -5.81
N GLY A 19 12.42 -1.54 -5.33
CA GLY A 19 13.60 -2.18 -4.74
C GLY A 19 13.73 -2.05 -3.22
N SER A 20 12.94 -1.19 -2.56
CA SER A 20 12.94 -1.09 -1.09
C SER A 20 12.53 -2.43 -0.45
N LYS A 21 13.31 -2.85 0.55
CA LYS A 21 12.93 -3.96 1.44
C LYS A 21 11.97 -3.45 2.50
N VAL A 22 10.88 -4.17 2.70
CA VAL A 22 9.79 -3.75 3.59
C VAL A 22 9.27 -4.93 4.41
N TRP A 23 8.62 -4.60 5.52
CA TRP A 23 7.67 -5.46 6.20
C TRP A 23 6.25 -5.06 5.79
N PHE A 24 5.49 -5.99 5.24
CA PHE A 24 4.05 -5.85 5.02
C PHE A 24 3.29 -6.31 6.26
N ARG A 25 2.35 -5.48 6.73
CA ARG A 25 1.46 -5.77 7.84
C ARG A 25 0.20 -6.44 7.33
N ASP A 26 0.12 -7.75 7.49
CA ASP A 26 -1.09 -8.50 7.16
C ASP A 26 -2.12 -8.38 8.30
N GLY A 27 -3.14 -7.56 8.07
CA GLY A 27 -4.27 -7.37 8.99
C GLY A 27 -5.37 -8.43 8.87
N THR A 28 -5.26 -9.40 7.96
CA THR A 28 -6.31 -10.41 7.73
C THR A 28 -6.35 -11.51 8.80
N GLY A 29 -5.30 -11.60 9.65
CA GLY A 29 -5.13 -12.61 10.70
C GLY A 29 -5.86 -12.36 12.03
N GLY A 30 -6.83 -11.45 12.09
CA GLY A 30 -7.56 -11.13 13.33
C GLY A 30 -6.73 -10.29 14.32
N ASN A 31 -6.59 -10.72 15.58
CA ASN A 31 -5.93 -9.94 16.64
C ASN A 31 -4.38 -9.91 16.54
N HIS A 32 -3.81 -10.55 15.53
CA HIS A 32 -2.38 -10.57 15.25
C HIS A 32 -2.09 -9.99 13.88
N ILE A 33 -1.29 -8.92 13.84
CA ILE A 33 -0.75 -8.37 12.59
C ILE A 33 0.54 -9.13 12.29
N ALA A 34 0.50 -10.01 11.28
CA ALA A 34 1.71 -10.68 10.83
C ALA A 34 2.60 -9.71 10.06
N ARG A 35 3.91 -9.76 10.30
CA ARG A 35 4.90 -9.01 9.52
C ARG A 35 5.52 -9.93 8.48
N LEU A 36 5.20 -9.69 7.22
CA LEU A 36 5.65 -10.48 6.09
C LEU A 36 6.74 -9.72 5.35
N PRO A 37 7.94 -10.29 5.21
CA PRO A 37 9.02 -9.61 4.50
C PRO A 37 8.75 -9.60 2.99
N GLY A 38 9.14 -8.50 2.33
CA GLY A 38 9.05 -8.40 0.89
C GLY A 38 9.88 -7.28 0.29
N THR A 39 9.71 -7.09 -1.02
CA THR A 39 10.36 -6.05 -1.82
C THR A 39 9.32 -5.29 -2.61
N VAL A 40 9.37 -3.96 -2.59
CA VAL A 40 8.56 -3.14 -3.48
C VAL A 40 8.99 -3.39 -4.92
N VAL A 41 8.05 -3.78 -5.77
CA VAL A 41 8.31 -4.06 -7.18
C VAL A 41 7.69 -3.03 -8.12
N GLU A 42 6.71 -2.25 -7.67
CA GLU A 42 6.14 -1.17 -8.50
C GLU A 42 5.51 -0.04 -7.68
N ASP A 43 5.55 1.19 -8.22
CA ASP A 43 4.94 2.41 -7.65
C ASP A 43 3.84 2.97 -8.57
N TYR A 44 2.57 2.75 -8.21
CA TYR A 44 1.40 3.22 -8.94
C TYR A 44 0.96 4.65 -8.55
N CYS A 45 1.91 5.54 -8.21
CA CYS A 45 1.59 6.90 -7.76
C CYS A 45 0.76 7.67 -8.79
N ASP A 46 1.06 7.51 -10.09
CA ASP A 46 0.37 8.21 -11.17
C ASP A 46 -1.07 7.70 -11.35
N GLU A 47 -1.30 6.39 -11.23
CA GLU A 47 -2.62 5.77 -11.29
C GLU A 47 -3.49 6.18 -10.11
N VAL A 48 -2.89 6.26 -8.91
CA VAL A 48 -3.56 6.78 -7.72
C VAL A 48 -3.99 8.23 -7.93
N ALA A 49 -3.13 9.07 -8.53
CA ALA A 49 -3.47 10.45 -8.86
C ALA A 49 -4.60 10.53 -9.92
N ALA A 50 -4.53 9.70 -10.96
CA ALA A 50 -5.56 9.63 -11.98
C ALA A 50 -6.93 9.18 -11.42
N ASN A 51 -6.94 8.22 -10.49
CA ASN A 51 -8.18 7.69 -9.91
C ASN A 51 -8.98 8.74 -9.13
N ALA A 52 -8.31 9.71 -8.49
CA ALA A 52 -8.95 10.81 -7.78
C ALA A 52 -9.86 11.66 -8.70
N HIS A 53 -9.61 11.66 -10.00
CA HIS A 53 -10.40 12.40 -10.99
C HIS A 53 -11.55 11.58 -11.60
N LEU A 54 -11.62 10.28 -11.32
CA LEU A 54 -12.60 9.36 -11.94
C LEU A 54 -13.84 9.12 -11.08
N GLY A 55 -13.89 9.65 -9.85
CA GLY A 55 -15.02 9.45 -8.92
C GLY A 55 -15.24 8.00 -8.50
N ARG A 56 -14.17 7.18 -8.53
CA ARG A 56 -14.21 5.75 -8.18
C ARG A 56 -13.84 5.51 -6.72
N ASP A 57 -14.59 6.12 -5.82
CA ASP A 57 -14.37 5.97 -4.37
C ASP A 57 -14.70 4.55 -3.85
N TRP A 58 -15.40 3.75 -4.67
CA TRP A 58 -15.78 2.37 -4.37
C TRP A 58 -14.69 1.33 -4.70
N ALA A 59 -13.63 1.72 -5.41
CA ALA A 59 -12.49 0.86 -5.75
C ALA A 59 -11.19 1.67 -5.78
N PRO A 60 -10.67 2.06 -4.60
CA PRO A 60 -9.40 2.77 -4.51
C PRO A 60 -8.24 1.90 -5.01
N ILE A 61 -7.35 2.51 -5.79
CA ILE A 61 -6.08 1.90 -6.20
C ILE A 61 -5.11 1.98 -5.04
N ARG A 62 -4.45 0.86 -4.73
CA ARG A 62 -3.35 0.81 -3.76
C ARG A 62 -2.03 1.11 -4.46
N ARG A 63 -1.23 1.98 -3.85
CA ARG A 63 -0.05 2.55 -4.52
C ARG A 63 1.06 1.53 -4.79
N TRP A 64 1.35 0.64 -3.85
CA TRP A 64 2.55 -0.21 -3.94
C TRP A 64 2.19 -1.63 -4.33
N ALA A 65 2.94 -2.20 -5.28
CA ALA A 65 3.04 -3.65 -5.40
C ALA A 65 4.26 -4.15 -4.64
N VAL A 66 4.07 -5.16 -3.80
CA VAL A 66 5.14 -5.79 -3.02
C VAL A 66 5.19 -7.28 -3.32
N ALA A 67 6.34 -7.75 -3.78
CA ALA A 67 6.63 -9.17 -3.87
C ALA A 67 7.09 -9.65 -2.48
N LEU A 68 6.26 -10.43 -1.81
CA LEU A 68 6.61 -11.07 -0.54
C LEU A 68 7.64 -12.18 -0.78
N ASP A 69 8.52 -12.40 0.20
CA ASP A 69 9.56 -13.43 0.13
C ASP A 69 8.96 -14.85 0.03
N ASP A 70 7.67 -15.03 0.35
CA ASP A 70 6.91 -16.28 0.20
C ASP A 70 6.34 -16.51 -1.22
N GLY A 71 6.59 -15.58 -2.15
CA GLY A 71 6.18 -15.66 -3.55
C GLY A 71 4.82 -15.02 -3.87
N ARG A 72 4.09 -14.49 -2.89
CA ARG A 72 2.85 -13.75 -3.14
C ARG A 72 3.13 -12.32 -3.61
N LEU A 73 2.26 -11.81 -4.49
CA LEU A 73 2.19 -10.39 -4.83
C LEU A 73 1.05 -9.75 -4.03
N VAL A 74 1.34 -8.71 -3.28
CA VAL A 74 0.34 -7.93 -2.55
C VAL A 74 0.32 -6.48 -3.03
N PHE A 75 -0.87 -5.90 -3.03
CA PHE A 75 -1.05 -4.47 -3.27
C PHE A 75 -1.36 -3.80 -1.94
N SER A 76 -0.65 -2.74 -1.64
CA SER A 76 -0.62 -2.10 -0.32
C SER A 76 -0.54 -0.58 -0.43
N ASP A 77 -1.05 0.11 0.57
CA ASP A 77 -0.72 1.51 0.80
C ASP A 77 0.40 1.62 1.84
N GLY A 78 1.03 2.78 2.01
CA GLY A 78 2.16 2.87 2.95
C GLY A 78 1.78 2.69 4.41
N HIS A 79 0.50 2.80 4.77
CA HIS A 79 0.04 2.44 6.12
C HIS A 79 0.05 0.92 6.37
N ASP A 80 0.26 0.10 5.34
CA ASP A 80 0.48 -1.34 5.47
C ASP A 80 1.96 -1.71 5.50
N LEU A 81 2.86 -0.77 5.20
CA LEU A 81 4.29 -1.01 5.04
C LEU A 81 5.10 -0.42 6.19
N GLU A 82 6.23 -1.06 6.49
CA GLU A 82 7.27 -0.57 7.39
C GLU A 82 8.65 -0.81 6.76
N GLY A 83 9.61 0.08 7.00
CA GLY A 83 10.99 -0.11 6.53
C GLY A 83 11.65 -1.33 7.20
N ARG A 84 12.46 -2.07 6.44
CA ARG A 84 13.18 -3.27 6.90
C ARG A 84 14.69 -3.04 7.01
#